data_AF-A0A2V7YHJ6-F1
#
_entry.id   AF-A0A2V7YHJ6-F1
#
_cell.length_a   1.000
_cell.length_b   1.000
_cell.length_c   1.000
_cell.angle_alpha   90.00
_cell.angle_beta   90.00
_cell.angle_gamma   90.00
#
_symmetry.space_group_name_H-M   'P 1'
#
loop_
_entity.id
_entity.type
_entity.pdbx_description
1 polymer ?
#
loop_
_entity_poly.entity_id
_entity_poly.type
_entity_poly.pdbx_seq_one_letter_code
_entity_poly.pdbx_strand_id
1 'polypeptide(L)'
;MPPLLHFARYREIADELASRDDVIVASGGLASQIQWRAAVLGGRPVSKRLLMLDTFACRVLNDCGEYPHIASDSERHLAMRTALASIDDPMMNTRGIAPMMERSYRDVRDSGISLAEFELRARSRGRSAILIRAWRAYEKLIAALPAVDPADVLERAAVLIGQTPVPQQILAGFYDMTGAQLRLVNALIAAEKMTTIFVPVGEDAASKHQRQRSNNTRTRKPSCARSAALCVSCSTAERRRVKSESSHARSIPMTCVFCSASRASSDSRSARATTFR
;
A
#
# COMPACT_ATOMS: atom_id res chain seq x y z
N MET A 1 3.20 20.62 -5.58
CA MET A 1 4.33 20.21 -6.46
C MET A 1 4.56 18.70 -6.31
N PRO A 2 4.91 17.93 -7.37
CA PRO A 2 5.17 16.50 -7.23
C PRO A 2 6.44 16.23 -6.40
N PRO A 3 6.49 15.16 -5.58
CA PRO A 3 7.65 14.84 -4.76
C PRO A 3 8.84 14.40 -5.62
N LEU A 4 10.05 14.70 -5.14
CA LEU A 4 11.27 14.25 -5.81
C LEU A 4 11.50 12.76 -5.54
N LEU A 5 11.62 11.95 -6.60
CA LEU A 5 11.98 10.54 -6.47
C LEU A 5 13.50 10.37 -6.50
N HIS A 6 14.04 9.66 -5.50
CA HIS A 6 15.46 9.37 -5.35
C HIS A 6 15.67 7.87 -5.25
N PHE A 7 16.47 7.32 -6.16
CA PHE A 7 16.83 5.91 -6.18
C PHE A 7 18.26 5.78 -5.68
N ALA A 8 18.45 5.09 -4.57
CA ALA A 8 19.76 4.94 -3.94
C ALA A 8 19.84 3.63 -3.15
N ARG A 9 21.05 3.21 -2.77
CA ARG A 9 21.24 2.07 -1.88
C ARG A 9 20.82 2.44 -0.46
N TYR A 10 20.42 1.47 0.37
CA TYR A 10 20.04 1.74 1.76
C TYR A 10 21.09 2.54 2.53
N ARG A 11 22.38 2.24 2.33
CA ARG A 11 23.47 2.98 2.96
C ARG A 11 23.50 4.45 2.54
N GLU A 12 23.33 4.73 1.25
CA GLU A 12 23.33 6.09 0.71
C GLU A 12 22.10 6.87 1.16
N ILE A 13 20.93 6.21 1.19
CA ILE A 13 19.70 6.76 1.77
C ILE A 13 19.95 7.14 3.23
N ALA A 14 20.57 6.25 4.02
CA ALA A 14 20.88 6.54 5.41
C ALA A 14 21.86 7.71 5.58
N ASP A 15 22.89 7.79 4.74
CA ASP A 15 23.87 8.87 4.74
C ASP A 15 23.21 10.22 4.40
N GLU A 16 22.31 10.26 3.41
CA GLU A 16 21.59 11.48 3.01
C GLU A 16 20.59 11.94 4.09
N LEU A 17 19.87 10.99 4.70
CA LEU A 17 18.86 11.26 5.72
C LEU A 17 19.44 11.52 7.11
N ALA A 18 20.72 11.25 7.33
CA ALA A 18 21.42 11.53 8.59
C ALA A 18 21.36 13.02 8.99
N SER A 19 21.09 13.93 8.06
CA SER A 19 20.93 15.37 8.31
C SER A 19 19.47 15.84 8.41
N ARG A 20 18.48 14.97 8.19
CA ARG A 20 17.04 15.31 8.14
C ARG A 20 16.28 14.90 9.39
N ASP A 21 15.25 15.66 9.78
CA ASP A 21 14.60 15.48 11.09
C ASP A 21 13.24 14.77 11.04
N ASP A 22 12.39 15.03 10.03
CA ASP A 22 11.08 14.38 9.89
C ASP A 22 11.10 13.37 8.71
N VAL A 23 11.26 12.10 9.04
CA VAL A 23 11.39 11.01 8.05
C VAL A 23 10.46 9.86 8.40
N ILE A 24 9.64 9.46 7.44
CA ILE A 24 8.86 8.22 7.47
C ILE A 24 9.72 7.11 6.87
N VAL A 25 10.03 6.09 7.66
CA VAL A 25 10.91 4.98 7.30
C VAL A 25 10.14 3.68 7.16
N ALA A 26 10.63 2.80 6.28
CA ALA A 26 10.00 1.50 6.03
C ALA A 26 10.26 0.44 7.10
N SER A 27 11.34 0.57 7.87
CA SER A 27 11.71 -0.42 8.89
C SER A 27 12.54 0.18 10.01
N GLY A 28 12.49 -0.48 11.18
CA GLY A 28 13.37 -0.17 12.31
C GLY A 28 14.85 -0.35 11.97
N GLY A 29 15.21 -1.29 11.08
CA GLY A 29 16.59 -1.48 10.64
C GLY A 29 17.14 -0.25 9.92
N LEU A 30 16.36 0.33 8.99
CA LEU A 30 16.74 1.59 8.33
C LEU A 30 16.76 2.77 9.30
N ALA A 31 15.79 2.83 10.23
CA ALA A 31 15.76 3.86 11.28
C ALA A 31 17.06 3.85 12.10
N SER A 32 17.47 2.68 12.57
CA SER A 32 18.72 2.49 13.33
C SER A 32 19.95 2.86 12.51
N GLN A 33 19.98 2.55 11.21
CA GLN A 33 21.09 2.95 10.33
C GLN A 33 21.18 4.47 10.18
N ILE A 34 20.04 5.17 9.99
CA ILE A 34 20.00 6.63 9.90
C ILE A 34 20.49 7.26 11.22
N GLN A 35 20.03 6.75 12.36
CA GLN A 35 20.45 7.23 13.69
C GLN A 35 21.95 7.02 13.91
N TRP A 36 22.45 5.83 13.58
CA TRP A 36 23.88 5.53 13.65
C TRP A 36 24.71 6.49 12.78
N ARG A 37 24.28 6.72 11.53
CA ARG A 37 24.96 7.66 10.64
C ARG A 37 24.92 9.09 11.15
N ALA A 38 23.79 9.52 11.69
CA ALA A 38 23.67 10.84 12.31
C ALA A 38 24.65 11.01 13.48
N ALA A 39 24.80 9.98 14.33
CA ALA A 39 25.75 10.00 15.44
C ALA A 39 27.21 10.09 14.96
N VAL A 40 27.58 9.29 13.94
CA VAL A 40 28.94 9.30 13.37
C VAL A 40 29.30 10.65 12.74
N LEU A 41 28.33 11.33 12.13
CA LEU A 41 28.53 12.64 11.49
C LEU A 41 28.50 13.82 12.49
N GLY A 42 28.48 13.55 13.80
CA GLY A 42 28.42 14.59 14.83
C GLY A 42 27.05 15.26 14.99
N GLY A 43 26.01 14.69 14.39
CA GLY A 43 24.63 15.11 14.57
C GLY A 43 24.06 14.64 15.91
N ARG A 44 22.89 15.19 16.28
CA ARG A 44 22.12 14.76 17.45
C ARG A 44 21.11 13.68 17.03
N PRO A 45 21.36 12.39 17.27
CA PRO A 45 20.43 11.33 16.83
C PRO A 45 19.07 11.39 17.54
N VAL A 46 19.04 11.92 18.77
CA VAL A 46 17.85 11.97 19.63
C VAL A 46 16.79 12.97 19.15
N SER A 47 17.19 14.00 18.38
CA SER A 47 16.22 15.00 17.87
C SER A 47 15.49 14.56 16.61
N LYS A 48 15.87 13.42 16.00
CA LYS A 48 15.29 12.95 14.75
C LYS A 48 14.01 12.17 14.99
N ARG A 49 12.95 12.56 14.28
CA ARG A 49 11.66 11.88 14.26
C ARG A 49 11.65 10.91 13.09
N LEU A 50 12.14 9.71 13.36
CA LEU A 50 12.04 8.58 12.45
C LEU A 50 10.79 7.78 12.82
N LEU A 51 9.76 7.88 11.98
CA LEU A 51 8.47 7.25 12.25
C LEU A 51 8.18 6.16 11.21
N MET A 52 7.55 5.08 11.65
CA MET A 52 6.92 4.13 10.73
C MET A 52 5.58 4.69 10.30
N LEU A 53 5.00 4.20 9.20
CA LEU A 53 3.69 4.69 8.73
C LEU A 53 2.58 4.55 9.79
N ASP A 54 2.56 3.43 10.52
CA ASP A 54 1.54 3.20 11.55
C ASP A 54 1.69 4.17 12.73
N THR A 55 2.92 4.39 13.22
CA THR A 55 3.16 5.33 14.33
C THR A 55 2.93 6.77 13.89
N PHE A 56 3.24 7.10 12.64
CA PHE A 56 2.91 8.38 12.04
C PHE A 56 1.38 8.59 11.94
N ALA A 57 0.64 7.58 11.49
CA ALA A 57 -0.82 7.66 11.39
C ALA A 57 -1.48 7.86 12.76
N CYS A 58 -1.06 7.11 13.78
CA CYS A 58 -1.52 7.32 15.16
C CYS A 58 -1.22 8.74 15.65
N ARG A 59 -0.04 9.29 15.32
CA ARG A 59 0.30 10.66 15.66
C ARG A 59 -0.62 11.66 14.98
N VAL A 60 -0.92 11.50 13.69
CA VAL A 60 -1.87 12.38 12.98
C VAL A 60 -3.24 12.37 13.67
N LEU A 61 -3.72 11.21 14.09
CA LEU A 61 -4.99 11.08 14.82
C LEU A 61 -4.93 11.75 16.20
N ASN A 62 -3.82 11.61 16.92
CA ASN A 62 -3.59 12.25 18.21
C ASN A 62 -3.50 13.78 18.09
N ASP A 63 -2.83 14.27 17.04
CA ASP A 63 -2.70 15.71 16.76
C ASP A 63 -4.07 16.33 16.40
N CYS A 64 -5.05 15.52 15.98
CA CYS A 64 -6.45 15.91 15.78
C CYS A 64 -7.34 15.73 17.03
N GLY A 65 -6.78 15.25 18.13
CA GLY A 65 -7.51 15.03 19.38
C GLY A 65 -8.35 13.75 19.44
N GLU A 66 -8.23 12.82 18.48
CA GLU A 66 -9.05 11.60 18.47
C GLU A 66 -8.61 10.54 19.48
N TYR A 67 -7.30 10.45 19.78
CA TYR A 67 -6.67 9.47 20.68
C TYR A 67 -7.32 8.07 20.69
N PRO A 68 -7.40 7.39 19.53
CA PRO A 68 -8.14 6.14 19.44
C PRO A 68 -7.43 5.02 20.21
N HIS A 69 -8.19 4.28 21.03
CA HIS A 69 -7.76 2.97 21.50
C HIS A 69 -7.72 2.01 20.31
N ILE A 70 -6.58 1.37 20.07
CA ILE A 70 -6.40 0.45 18.95
C ILE A 70 -6.69 -0.95 19.44
N ALA A 71 -7.60 -1.65 18.76
CA ALA A 71 -8.00 -2.99 19.14
C ALA A 71 -6.79 -3.95 19.16
N SER A 72 -6.55 -4.52 20.34
CA SER A 72 -5.51 -5.53 20.58
C SER A 72 -5.81 -6.84 19.85
N ASP A 73 -4.80 -7.68 19.68
CA ASP A 73 -4.96 -8.99 19.03
C ASP A 73 -6.00 -9.87 19.72
N SER A 74 -6.09 -9.82 21.05
CA SER A 74 -7.10 -10.57 21.81
C SER A 74 -8.52 -10.05 21.59
N GLU A 75 -8.70 -8.73 21.55
CA GLU A 75 -10.01 -8.12 21.26
C GLU A 75 -10.47 -8.49 19.86
N ARG A 76 -9.59 -8.38 18.87
CA ARG A 76 -9.90 -8.74 17.47
C ARG A 76 -10.21 -10.22 17.32
N HIS A 77 -9.42 -11.08 17.95
CA HIS A 77 -9.64 -12.52 17.89
C HIS A 77 -10.96 -12.94 18.55
N LEU A 78 -11.28 -12.36 19.71
CA LEU A 78 -12.54 -12.61 20.39
C LEU A 78 -13.72 -12.10 19.56
N ALA A 79 -13.61 -10.89 18.98
CA ALA A 79 -14.64 -10.32 18.11
C ALA A 79 -14.86 -11.19 16.87
N MET A 80 -13.81 -11.68 16.21
CA MET A 80 -13.95 -12.56 15.05
C MET A 80 -14.60 -13.89 15.43
N ARG A 81 -14.18 -14.52 16.53
CA ARG A 81 -14.81 -15.77 16.98
C ARG A 81 -16.28 -15.59 17.29
N THR A 82 -16.64 -14.49 17.92
CA THR A 82 -18.03 -14.14 18.24
C THR A 82 -18.83 -13.87 16.97
N ALA A 83 -18.25 -13.16 16.01
CA ALA A 83 -18.85 -12.93 14.70
C ALA A 83 -19.13 -14.25 13.97
N LEU A 84 -18.17 -15.17 13.95
CA LEU A 84 -18.31 -16.46 13.28
C LEU A 84 -19.34 -17.36 13.97
N ALA A 85 -19.40 -17.36 15.30
CA ALA A 85 -20.41 -18.09 16.06
C ALA A 85 -21.84 -17.59 15.81
N SER A 86 -21.99 -16.33 15.39
CA SER A 86 -23.31 -15.77 15.00
C SER A 86 -23.78 -16.24 13.61
N ILE A 87 -22.92 -16.91 12.84
CA ILE A 87 -23.23 -17.39 11.50
C ILE A 87 -23.55 -18.88 11.56
N ASP A 88 -24.81 -19.23 11.24
CA ASP A 88 -25.25 -20.62 11.13
C ASP A 88 -24.71 -21.24 9.83
N ASP A 89 -23.47 -21.73 9.86
CA ASP A 89 -22.83 -22.51 8.80
C ASP A 89 -21.80 -23.49 9.40
N PRO A 90 -21.83 -24.79 9.04
CA PRO A 90 -20.91 -25.80 9.58
C PRO A 90 -19.42 -25.45 9.42
N MET A 91 -19.05 -24.72 8.35
CA MET A 91 -17.68 -24.27 8.10
C MET A 91 -17.18 -23.30 9.17
N MET A 92 -18.08 -22.45 9.70
CA MET A 92 -17.74 -21.39 10.68
C MET A 92 -17.48 -21.94 12.09
N ASN A 93 -17.82 -23.20 12.34
CA ASN A 93 -17.60 -23.86 13.63
C ASN A 93 -16.24 -24.57 13.73
N THR A 94 -15.41 -24.53 12.68
CA THR A 94 -14.11 -25.21 12.67
C THR A 94 -13.04 -24.42 13.44
N ARG A 95 -12.18 -25.11 14.21
CA ARG A 95 -11.17 -24.48 15.10
C ARG A 95 -10.21 -23.52 14.39
N GLY A 96 -9.96 -23.72 13.09
CA GLY A 96 -9.02 -22.92 12.29
C GLY A 96 -9.64 -21.76 11.51
N ILE A 97 -10.97 -21.61 11.51
CA ILE A 97 -11.63 -20.64 10.62
C ILE A 97 -11.45 -19.19 11.11
N ALA A 98 -11.47 -18.93 12.42
CA ALA A 98 -11.27 -17.59 12.97
C ALA A 98 -9.95 -16.91 12.55
N PRO A 99 -8.76 -17.50 12.80
CA PRO A 99 -7.51 -16.89 12.37
C PRO A 99 -7.39 -16.78 10.84
N MET A 100 -7.99 -17.72 10.09
CA MET A 100 -8.03 -17.64 8.63
C MET A 100 -8.91 -16.47 8.14
N MET A 101 -10.05 -16.24 8.80
CA MET A 101 -10.98 -15.14 8.49
C MET A 101 -10.43 -13.78 8.87
N GLU A 102 -9.73 -13.66 10.00
CA GLU A 102 -8.98 -12.47 10.39
C GLU A 102 -7.92 -12.10 9.37
N ARG A 103 -7.10 -13.08 8.94
CA ARG A 103 -6.07 -12.83 7.92
C ARG A 103 -6.69 -12.41 6.59
N SER A 104 -7.71 -13.12 6.13
CA SER A 104 -8.38 -12.82 4.87
C SER A 104 -9.07 -11.45 4.89
N TYR A 105 -9.68 -11.07 6.02
CA TYR A 105 -10.21 -9.73 6.24
C TYR A 105 -9.09 -8.67 6.14
N ARG A 106 -7.96 -8.92 6.82
CA ARG A 106 -6.82 -8.02 6.81
C ARG A 106 -6.25 -7.85 5.40
N ASP A 107 -6.12 -8.92 4.63
CA ASP A 107 -5.66 -8.84 3.23
C ASP A 107 -6.55 -7.94 2.37
N VAL A 108 -7.88 -7.99 2.59
CA VAL A 108 -8.84 -7.09 1.91
C VAL A 108 -8.59 -5.64 2.33
N ARG A 109 -8.48 -5.36 3.63
CA ARG A 109 -8.25 -4.00 4.13
C ARG A 109 -6.90 -3.45 3.70
N ASP A 110 -5.84 -4.27 3.75
CA ASP A 110 -4.48 -3.93 3.32
C ASP A 110 -4.40 -3.69 1.81
N SER A 111 -5.17 -4.44 0.99
CA SER A 111 -5.30 -4.16 -0.45
C SER A 111 -5.87 -2.78 -0.73
N GLY A 112 -6.49 -2.19 0.30
CA GLY A 112 -6.88 -0.83 0.27
C GLY A 112 -8.31 -0.60 -0.21
N ILE A 113 -9.20 -1.56 0.01
CA ILE A 113 -10.61 -1.40 -0.33
C ILE A 113 -11.43 -1.58 0.93
N SER A 114 -12.54 -0.86 1.01
CA SER A 114 -13.49 -1.06 2.10
C SER A 114 -14.23 -2.39 1.93
N LEU A 115 -14.82 -2.92 3.01
CA LEU A 115 -15.65 -4.12 2.91
C LEU A 115 -16.84 -3.91 1.97
N ALA A 116 -17.42 -2.71 1.97
CA ALA A 116 -18.50 -2.34 1.05
C ALA A 116 -18.04 -2.37 -0.42
N GLU A 117 -16.85 -1.84 -0.72
CA GLU A 117 -16.26 -1.92 -2.07
C GLU A 117 -15.94 -3.36 -2.47
N PHE A 118 -15.42 -4.16 -1.54
CA PHE A 118 -15.16 -5.57 -1.78
C PHE A 118 -16.45 -6.32 -2.12
N GLU A 119 -17.53 -6.09 -1.39
CA GLU A 119 -18.84 -6.70 -1.63
C GLU A 119 -19.43 -6.33 -2.99
N LEU A 120 -19.26 -5.07 -3.44
CA LEU A 120 -19.68 -4.66 -4.77
C LEU A 120 -18.91 -5.39 -5.88
N ARG A 121 -17.63 -5.69 -5.66
CA ARG A 121 -16.77 -6.42 -6.62
C ARG A 121 -16.99 -7.93 -6.56
N ALA A 122 -17.19 -8.45 -5.35
CA ALA A 122 -17.46 -9.85 -5.11
C ALA A 122 -18.90 -10.12 -5.55
N ARG A 123 -19.06 -10.61 -6.79
CA ARG A 123 -20.36 -11.09 -7.32
C ARG A 123 -20.99 -12.02 -6.28
N SER A 124 -21.93 -11.49 -5.50
CA SER A 124 -22.21 -11.92 -4.12
C SER A 124 -23.01 -13.22 -4.09
N ARG A 125 -22.37 -14.34 -4.46
CA ARG A 125 -23.00 -15.65 -4.61
C ARG A 125 -22.22 -16.72 -3.88
N GLY A 126 -22.95 -17.59 -3.17
CA GLY A 126 -22.39 -18.73 -2.46
C GLY A 126 -21.48 -18.32 -1.29
N ARG A 127 -20.27 -18.88 -1.25
CA ARG A 127 -19.35 -18.77 -0.12
C ARG A 127 -18.94 -17.33 0.22
N SER A 128 -18.76 -16.46 -0.77
CA SER A 128 -18.34 -15.07 -0.54
C SER A 128 -19.36 -14.26 0.27
N ALA A 129 -20.66 -14.51 0.07
CA ALA A 129 -21.71 -13.84 0.84
C ALA A 129 -21.66 -14.19 2.33
N ILE A 130 -21.33 -15.44 2.66
CA ILE A 130 -21.20 -15.89 4.05
C ILE A 130 -19.97 -15.25 4.71
N LEU A 131 -18.85 -15.17 3.99
CA LEU A 131 -17.63 -14.50 4.48
C LEU A 131 -17.88 -13.01 4.74
N ILE A 132 -18.52 -12.31 3.79
CA ILE A 132 -18.87 -10.89 3.93
C ILE A 132 -19.81 -10.68 5.13
N ARG A 133 -20.79 -11.56 5.33
CA ARG A 133 -21.68 -11.50 6.49
C ARG A 133 -20.92 -11.65 7.81
N ALA A 134 -19.96 -12.58 7.88
CA ALA A 134 -19.09 -12.74 9.04
C ALA A 134 -18.22 -11.49 9.28
N TRP A 135 -17.61 -10.93 8.24
CA TRP A 135 -16.80 -9.70 8.36
C TRP A 135 -17.64 -8.47 8.76
N ARG A 136 -18.87 -8.35 8.27
CA ARG A 136 -19.80 -7.30 8.74
C ARG A 136 -20.16 -7.48 10.22
N ALA A 137 -20.37 -8.71 10.67
CA ALA A 137 -20.60 -8.97 12.09
C ALA A 137 -19.36 -8.63 12.93
N TYR A 138 -18.16 -8.91 12.42
CA TYR A 138 -16.89 -8.50 13.03
C TYR A 138 -16.76 -6.97 13.11
N GLU A 139 -16.95 -6.23 12.01
CA GLU A 139 -16.87 -4.76 12.00
C GLU A 139 -17.86 -4.14 13.01
N LYS A 140 -19.06 -4.69 13.12
CA LYS A 140 -20.06 -4.26 14.13
C LYS A 140 -19.58 -4.49 15.57
N LEU A 141 -18.94 -5.63 15.84
CA LEU A 141 -18.42 -5.93 17.17
C LEU A 141 -17.23 -5.04 17.52
N ILE A 142 -16.32 -4.78 16.58
CA ILE A 142 -15.22 -3.84 16.79
C ILE A 142 -15.74 -2.42 17.02
N ALA A 143 -16.71 -1.96 16.22
CA ALA A 143 -17.31 -0.64 16.39
C ALA A 143 -18.10 -0.49 17.69
N ALA A 144 -18.58 -1.59 18.29
CA ALA A 144 -19.20 -1.60 19.60
C ALA A 144 -18.17 -1.52 20.75
N LEU A 145 -16.91 -1.89 20.49
CA LEU A 145 -15.82 -1.57 21.39
C LEU A 145 -15.49 -0.08 21.20
N PRO A 146 -15.07 0.66 22.25
CA PRO A 146 -14.47 1.98 22.09
C PRO A 146 -13.06 1.86 21.50
N ALA A 147 -12.90 1.05 20.45
CA ALA A 147 -11.65 0.65 19.83
C ALA A 147 -11.71 0.84 18.31
N VAL A 148 -10.56 1.05 17.71
CA VAL A 148 -10.38 1.18 16.25
C VAL A 148 -9.62 -0.04 15.75
N ASP A 149 -10.08 -0.63 14.65
CA ASP A 149 -9.31 -1.69 14.01
C ASP A 149 -7.97 -1.11 13.50
N PRO A 150 -6.82 -1.78 13.75
CA PRO A 150 -5.54 -1.35 13.21
C PRO A 150 -5.55 -1.06 11.70
N ALA A 151 -6.37 -1.77 10.93
CA ALA A 151 -6.48 -1.57 9.48
C ALA A 151 -7.15 -0.24 9.09
N ASP A 152 -7.93 0.36 10.00
CA ASP A 152 -8.65 1.63 9.77
C ASP A 152 -7.81 2.84 10.15
N VAL A 153 -6.75 2.66 10.96
CA VAL A 153 -5.87 3.74 11.42
C VAL A 153 -5.25 4.50 10.25
N LEU A 154 -4.73 3.79 9.25
CA LEU A 154 -4.11 4.42 8.07
C LEU A 154 -5.15 5.17 7.23
N GLU A 155 -6.36 4.61 7.06
CA GLU A 155 -7.43 5.23 6.30
C GLU A 155 -7.95 6.49 6.97
N ARG A 156 -8.20 6.44 8.29
CA ARG A 156 -8.62 7.61 9.08
C ARG A 156 -7.58 8.71 9.05
N ALA A 157 -6.30 8.37 9.25
CA ALA A 157 -5.22 9.34 9.16
C ALA A 157 -5.14 9.97 7.76
N ALA A 158 -5.36 9.20 6.70
CA ALA A 158 -5.36 9.70 5.33
C ALA A 158 -6.44 10.78 5.09
N VAL A 159 -7.62 10.62 5.69
CA VAL A 159 -8.70 11.63 5.60
C VAL A 159 -8.33 12.93 6.32
N LEU A 160 -7.60 12.85 7.43
CA LEU A 160 -7.30 14.00 8.28
C LEU A 160 -6.07 14.81 7.85
N ILE A 161 -5.14 14.24 7.07
CA ILE A 161 -3.89 14.92 6.68
C ILE A 161 -4.09 16.35 6.13
N GLY A 162 -5.15 16.58 5.34
CA GLY A 162 -5.43 17.90 4.78
C GLY A 162 -5.89 18.94 5.80
N GLN A 163 -6.36 18.49 6.96
CA GLN A 163 -6.90 19.30 8.05
C GLN A 163 -5.89 19.48 9.20
N THR A 164 -4.94 18.54 9.33
CA THR A 164 -3.92 18.56 10.39
C THR A 164 -2.68 19.36 9.95
N PRO A 165 -2.06 20.16 10.84
CA PRO A 165 -0.79 20.81 10.57
C PRO A 165 0.37 19.81 10.60
N VAL A 166 0.47 18.95 9.57
CA VAL A 166 1.58 18.02 9.39
C VAL A 166 2.79 18.78 8.80
N PRO A 167 4.01 18.68 9.36
CA PRO A 167 5.20 19.22 8.73
C PRO A 167 5.54 18.44 7.47
N GLN A 168 6.37 19.01 6.60
CA GLN A 168 6.82 18.32 5.40
C GLN A 168 7.57 17.03 5.75
N GLN A 169 7.14 15.92 5.16
CA GLN A 169 7.67 14.59 5.37
C GLN A 169 8.60 14.18 4.22
N ILE A 170 9.55 13.31 4.57
CA ILE A 170 10.37 12.54 3.63
C ILE A 170 10.02 11.07 3.83
N LEU A 171 9.82 10.33 2.74
CA LEU A 171 9.51 8.90 2.78
C LEU A 171 10.73 8.09 2.34
N ALA A 172 11.11 7.04 3.06
CA ALA A 172 12.34 6.31 2.74
C ALA A 172 12.27 4.79 2.99
N GLY A 173 12.83 4.05 2.02
CA GLY A 173 13.14 2.63 2.17
C GLY A 173 12.02 1.66 1.83
N PHE A 174 10.91 2.15 1.27
CA PHE A 174 9.80 1.29 0.85
C PHE A 174 10.06 0.73 -0.55
N TYR A 175 10.14 -0.59 -0.67
CA TYR A 175 10.19 -1.29 -1.96
C TYR A 175 8.78 -1.56 -2.49
N ASP A 176 7.89 -1.96 -1.59
CA ASP A 176 6.47 -2.18 -1.79
C ASP A 176 5.66 -1.47 -0.69
N MET A 177 4.38 -1.27 -0.98
CA MET A 177 3.42 -0.71 -0.05
C MET A 177 2.10 -1.45 -0.21
N THR A 178 1.41 -1.66 0.91
CA THR A 178 0.01 -2.08 0.85
C THR A 178 -0.85 -0.96 0.25
N GLY A 179 -2.04 -1.28 -0.26
CA GLY A 179 -2.95 -0.27 -0.78
C GLY A 179 -3.40 0.74 0.28
N ALA A 180 -3.53 0.30 1.54
CA ALA A 180 -3.80 1.19 2.69
C ALA A 180 -2.64 2.17 2.95
N GLN A 181 -1.39 1.69 2.96
CA GLN A 181 -0.20 2.54 3.09
C GLN A 181 -0.09 3.53 1.93
N LEU A 182 -0.32 3.06 0.71
CA LEU A 182 -0.27 3.90 -0.49
C LEU A 182 -1.33 5.01 -0.46
N ARG A 183 -2.53 4.75 0.08
CA ARG A 183 -3.55 5.79 0.29
C ARG A 183 -3.06 6.90 1.21
N LEU A 184 -2.46 6.55 2.34
CA LEU A 184 -1.91 7.53 3.27
C LEU A 184 -0.81 8.38 2.61
N VAL A 185 0.09 7.75 1.85
CA VAL A 185 1.15 8.44 1.11
C VAL A 185 0.56 9.35 0.03
N ASN A 186 -0.44 8.89 -0.71
CA ASN A 186 -1.14 9.71 -1.70
C ASN A 186 -1.83 10.91 -1.07
N ALA A 187 -2.41 10.77 0.13
CA ALA A 187 -2.97 11.89 0.88
C ALA A 187 -1.90 12.92 1.27
N LEU A 188 -0.71 12.48 1.72
CA LEU A 188 0.43 13.38 1.97
C LEU A 188 0.88 14.12 0.71
N ILE A 189 0.91 13.44 -0.44
CA ILE A 189 1.27 14.04 -1.73
C ILE A 189 0.22 15.07 -2.15
N ALA A 190 -1.07 14.71 -2.06
CA ALA A 190 -2.18 15.58 -2.43
C ALA A 190 -2.25 16.85 -1.56
N ALA A 191 -1.91 16.74 -0.28
CA ALA A 191 -1.82 17.87 0.66
C ALA A 191 -0.48 18.65 0.57
N GLU A 192 0.39 18.32 -0.39
CA GLU A 192 1.73 18.91 -0.58
C GLU A 192 2.63 18.81 0.67
N LYS A 193 2.41 17.78 1.48
CA LYS A 193 3.19 17.48 2.68
C LYS A 193 4.32 16.50 2.43
N MET A 194 4.49 16.00 1.20
CA MET A 194 5.57 15.08 0.83
C MET A 194 6.61 15.80 -0.02
N THR A 195 7.87 15.82 0.43
CA THR A 195 8.97 16.50 -0.27
C THR A 195 9.74 15.56 -1.19
N THR A 196 10.22 14.46 -0.63
CA THR A 196 11.11 13.52 -1.30
C THR A 196 10.76 12.09 -0.93
N ILE A 197 10.86 11.18 -1.89
CA ILE A 197 10.67 9.74 -1.70
C ILE A 197 11.94 9.00 -2.12
N PHE A 198 12.55 8.29 -1.18
CA PHE A 198 13.72 7.46 -1.39
C PHE A 198 13.30 6.00 -1.60
N VAL A 199 13.51 5.52 -2.82
CA VAL A 199 13.22 4.14 -3.24
C VAL A 199 14.53 3.34 -3.20
N PRO A 200 14.60 2.26 -2.42
CA PRO A 200 15.79 1.44 -2.35
C PRO A 200 15.98 0.67 -3.66
N VAL A 201 17.21 0.66 -4.17
CA VAL A 201 17.60 -0.11 -5.37
C VAL A 201 18.73 -1.07 -5.04
N GLY A 202 18.70 -2.25 -5.67
CA GLY A 202 19.77 -3.25 -5.56
C GLY A 202 21.10 -2.74 -6.10
N GLU A 203 22.20 -3.37 -5.69
CA GLU A 203 23.58 -2.93 -5.96
C GLU A 203 23.87 -2.70 -7.47
N ASP A 204 23.31 -3.54 -8.34
CA ASP A 204 23.51 -3.46 -9.79
C ASP A 204 22.68 -2.36 -10.47
N ALA A 205 21.57 -1.92 -9.85
CA ALA A 205 20.63 -0.95 -10.41
C ALA A 205 20.95 0.49 -9.98
N ALA A 206 21.51 0.68 -8.77
CA ALA A 206 21.88 1.99 -8.24
C ALA A 206 22.86 2.75 -9.17
N SER A 207 23.90 2.05 -9.61
CA SER A 207 24.95 2.59 -10.48
C SER A 207 24.44 3.04 -11.85
N LYS A 208 23.38 2.41 -12.37
CA LYS A 208 22.79 2.73 -13.69
C LYS A 208 21.92 3.98 -13.63
N HIS A 209 21.10 4.13 -12.59
CA HIS A 209 20.23 5.29 -12.44
C HIS A 209 20.99 6.57 -12.07
N GLN A 210 22.05 6.46 -11.27
CA GLN A 210 22.88 7.62 -10.92
C GLN A 210 23.66 8.15 -12.12
N ARG A 211 24.15 7.26 -13.01
CA ARG A 211 24.79 7.64 -14.29
C ARG A 211 23.84 8.30 -15.29
N GLN A 212 22.56 7.91 -15.31
CA GLN A 212 21.57 8.58 -16.16
C GLN A 212 21.27 10.02 -15.69
N ARG A 213 21.23 10.26 -14.37
CA ARG A 213 21.07 11.61 -13.81
C ARG A 213 22.26 12.52 -14.13
N SER A 214 23.51 12.04 -13.97
CA SER A 214 24.71 12.84 -14.27
C SER A 214 24.90 13.13 -15.75
N ASN A 215 24.41 12.27 -16.65
CA ASN A 215 24.44 12.50 -18.08
C ASN A 215 23.32 13.45 -18.56
N ASN A 216 22.16 13.46 -17.91
CA ASN A 216 21.06 14.38 -18.23
C ASN A 216 21.26 15.80 -17.71
N THR A 217 22.02 16.00 -16.62
CA THR A 217 22.40 17.34 -16.16
C THR A 217 23.46 18.02 -17.03
N ARG A 218 24.15 17.27 -17.90
CA ARG A 218 25.13 17.83 -18.86
C ARG A 218 24.56 18.23 -20.22
N THR A 219 23.30 17.92 -20.53
CA THR A 219 22.80 18.03 -21.93
C THR A 219 21.46 18.74 -22.15
N ARG A 220 20.87 19.42 -21.14
CA ARG A 220 19.60 20.13 -21.37
C ARG A 220 19.73 21.64 -21.55
N LYS A 221 19.73 22.06 -22.82
CA LYS A 221 19.07 23.31 -23.26
C LYS A 221 17.56 23.23 -22.94
N PRO A 222 16.89 24.36 -22.65
CA PRO A 222 15.48 24.34 -22.25
C PRO A 222 14.59 24.17 -23.48
N SER A 223 13.90 23.04 -23.60
CA SER A 223 12.75 22.96 -24.49
C SER A 223 11.67 22.02 -23.94
N CYS A 224 10.46 22.58 -23.91
CA CYS A 224 9.12 22.00 -23.79
C CYS A 224 8.86 20.93 -22.73
N ALA A 225 8.09 21.34 -21.72
CA ALA A 225 7.39 20.47 -20.79
C ALA A 225 6.37 19.57 -21.53
N ARG A 226 6.53 18.25 -21.38
CA ARG A 226 5.45 17.28 -21.60
C ARG A 226 5.53 16.25 -20.48
N SER A 227 4.42 16.15 -19.75
CA SER A 227 4.19 15.26 -18.60
C SER A 227 4.57 13.82 -18.92
N ALA A 228 5.43 13.23 -18.09
CA ALA A 228 5.68 11.80 -18.08
C ALA A 228 4.71 11.13 -17.09
N ALA A 229 3.65 10.53 -17.63
CA ALA A 229 2.80 9.59 -16.89
C ALA A 229 3.56 8.27 -16.68
N LEU A 230 3.42 7.69 -15.49
CA LEU A 230 3.97 6.39 -15.13
C LEU A 230 3.46 5.30 -16.08
N CYS A 231 4.38 4.56 -16.69
CA CYS A 231 4.15 3.20 -17.16
C CYS A 231 5.38 2.37 -16.76
N VAL A 232 5.28 1.66 -15.63
CA VAL A 232 6.30 0.70 -15.21
C VAL A 232 5.97 -0.61 -15.88
N SER A 233 6.55 -0.84 -17.07
CA SER A 233 6.52 -2.15 -17.72
C SER A 233 7.55 -3.07 -17.04
N CYS A 234 7.06 -4.05 -16.30
CA CYS A 234 7.86 -5.20 -15.83
C CYS A 234 8.41 -5.96 -17.04
N SER A 235 9.69 -5.80 -17.36
CA SER A 235 10.37 -6.67 -18.32
C SER A 235 10.67 -8.01 -17.63
N THR A 236 9.96 -9.06 -18.07
CA THR A 236 10.20 -10.46 -17.70
C THR A 236 11.63 -10.87 -18.03
N ALA A 237 12.38 -11.24 -16.99
CA ALA A 237 13.72 -11.78 -17.09
C ALA A 237 13.73 -13.20 -17.69
N GLU A 238 14.77 -13.41 -18.48
CA GLU A 238 15.08 -14.52 -19.36
C GLU A 238 15.41 -15.80 -18.58
N ARG A 239 14.63 -16.88 -18.79
CA ARG A 239 14.86 -18.19 -18.17
C ARG A 239 15.93 -18.97 -18.93
N ARG A 240 17.10 -19.17 -18.32
CA ARG A 240 18.05 -20.23 -18.69
C ARG A 240 17.46 -21.60 -18.31
N ARG A 241 17.31 -22.47 -19.32
CA ARG A 241 16.96 -23.90 -19.20
C ARG A 241 18.12 -24.66 -18.55
N VAL A 242 17.86 -25.34 -17.43
CA VAL A 242 18.60 -26.52 -17.00
C VAL A 242 17.63 -27.71 -17.13
N LYS A 243 18.04 -28.71 -17.92
CA LYS A 243 17.34 -29.99 -18.06
C LYS A 243 17.68 -30.86 -16.84
N SER A 244 16.68 -31.37 -16.15
CA SER A 244 16.78 -32.62 -15.40
C SER A 244 15.46 -33.39 -15.52
N GLU A 245 15.61 -34.69 -15.72
CA GLU A 245 14.58 -35.64 -16.14
C GLU A 245 13.81 -36.25 -14.95
N SER A 246 12.54 -36.57 -15.21
CA SER A 246 11.69 -37.59 -14.57
C SER A 246 11.47 -37.49 -13.04
N SER A 247 10.23 -37.44 -12.52
CA SER A 247 9.24 -38.50 -12.65
C SER A 247 7.90 -38.11 -11.97
N HIS A 248 6.80 -38.46 -12.66
CA HIS A 248 5.45 -38.83 -12.17
C HIS A 248 4.85 -38.14 -10.92
N ALA A 249 3.94 -37.18 -11.14
CA ALA A 249 2.64 -37.11 -10.43
C ALA A 249 1.66 -36.21 -11.21
N ARG A 250 0.44 -36.71 -11.40
CA ARG A 250 -0.64 -36.07 -12.16
C ARG A 250 -1.10 -34.79 -11.48
N SER A 251 -1.03 -33.66 -12.18
CA SER A 251 -1.67 -32.40 -11.79
C SER A 251 -2.83 -32.07 -12.73
N ILE A 252 -3.97 -31.72 -12.12
CA ILE A 252 -5.19 -31.24 -12.78
C ILE A 252 -4.93 -29.79 -13.24
N PRO A 253 -5.21 -29.41 -14.50
CA PRO A 253 -4.97 -28.05 -14.96
C PRO A 253 -6.07 -27.10 -14.44
N MET A 254 -5.70 -26.16 -13.55
CA MET A 254 -6.43 -24.90 -13.43
C MET A 254 -6.02 -24.01 -14.60
N THR A 255 -6.96 -23.81 -15.53
CA THR A 255 -6.89 -22.85 -16.61
C THR A 255 -6.87 -21.44 -16.03
N CYS A 256 -5.69 -20.82 -15.98
CA CYS A 256 -5.56 -19.36 -15.92
C CYS A 256 -5.99 -18.78 -17.27
N VAL A 257 -7.14 -18.13 -17.32
CA VAL A 257 -7.53 -17.25 -18.43
C VAL A 257 -7.12 -15.83 -18.04
N PHE A 258 -6.10 -15.28 -18.73
CA PHE A 258 -5.77 -13.86 -18.71
C PHE A 258 -5.61 -13.36 -20.15
N CYS A 259 -6.10 -12.13 -20.39
CA CYS A 259 -6.04 -11.30 -21.60
C CYS A 259 -6.86 -11.81 -22.80
N SER A 260 -7.63 -11.04 -23.57
CA SER A 260 -7.59 -9.62 -24.00
C SER A 260 -9.01 -9.31 -24.57
N ALA A 261 -9.50 -8.14 -24.96
CA ALA A 261 -8.90 -6.89 -25.41
C ALA A 261 -10.00 -5.81 -25.40
N SER A 262 -9.58 -4.57 -25.22
CA SER A 262 -10.27 -3.37 -25.67
C SER A 262 -10.30 -3.32 -27.20
N ARG A 263 -11.46 -2.97 -27.78
CA ARG A 263 -11.52 -2.30 -29.08
C ARG A 263 -12.52 -1.15 -29.00
N ALA A 264 -11.98 0.05 -29.13
CA ALA A 264 -12.72 1.21 -29.60
C ALA A 264 -12.88 1.06 -31.12
N SER A 265 -14.08 1.30 -31.62
CA SER A 265 -14.30 1.76 -33.00
C SER A 265 -15.43 2.79 -32.99
N SER A 266 -15.03 4.05 -33.06
CA SER A 266 -15.81 5.07 -33.75
C SER A 266 -15.95 4.67 -35.21
N ASP A 267 -17.16 4.60 -35.75
CA ASP A 267 -17.48 5.40 -36.92
C ASP A 267 -18.98 5.49 -37.20
N SER A 268 -19.27 6.49 -38.01
CA SER A 268 -20.48 7.28 -38.13
C SER A 268 -21.48 6.82 -39.22
N ARG A 269 -22.67 7.44 -39.18
CA ARG A 269 -23.68 7.63 -40.26
C ARG A 269 -24.55 6.43 -40.68
N SER A 270 -25.86 6.56 -40.42
CA SER A 270 -26.86 6.59 -41.50
C SER A 270 -28.19 7.10 -40.97
N ALA A 271 -28.69 8.14 -41.62
CA ALA A 271 -30.03 8.66 -41.47
C ALA A 271 -31.06 7.69 -42.06
N ARG A 272 -32.24 7.59 -41.43
CA ARG A 272 -33.50 7.46 -42.16
C ARG A 272 -34.64 8.03 -41.33
N ALA A 273 -35.35 8.93 -41.99
CA ALA A 273 -36.52 9.62 -41.53
C ALA A 273 -37.78 8.75 -41.65
N THR A 274 -38.89 9.37 -41.26
CA THR A 274 -40.28 9.21 -41.75
C THR A 274 -41.18 8.13 -41.11
N THR A 275 -42.04 8.65 -40.20
CA THR A 275 -43.53 8.59 -40.22
C THR A 275 -44.24 7.25 -40.40
N PHE A 276 -45.15 6.89 -39.50
CA PHE A 276 -46.61 7.13 -39.62
C PHE A 276 -47.38 6.52 -38.42
N ARG A 277 -48.35 7.31 -37.92
CA ARG A 277 -49.47 6.99 -37.01
C ARG A 277 -49.20 6.50 -35.59
#